data_AF-A0A8J2K6L3-F1
#
_entry.id   AF-A0A8J2K6L3-F1
#
_cell.length_a   1.000
_cell.length_b   1.000
_cell.length_c   1.000
_cell.angle_alpha   90.00
_cell.angle_beta   90.00
_cell.angle_gamma   90.00
#
_symmetry.space_group_name_H-M   'P 1'
#
loop_
_entity.id
_entity.type
_entity.pdbx_description
1 polymer ?
#
loop_
_entity_poly.entity_id
_entity_poly.type
_entity_poly.pdbx_seq_one_letter_code
_entity_poly.pdbx_strand_id
1 'polypeptide(L)'
;MNQTENDPEEVQVQVHWLREFHRSAIGMCINFGIAHFFGLIGLVLIAQGRVMTSTMIFAYVLAEFASYSITIGCHRLFAHRTFKATRPLINFLAVCNFFAGQHSIWQCLSLCSTKDITLPLTCGEIDLMIHP
;
A
#
# COMPACT_ATOMS: atom_id res chain seq x y z
N MET A 1 -14.40 22.26 -36.93
CA MET A 1 -13.53 21.78 -35.85
C MET A 1 -13.48 22.86 -34.79
N ASN A 2 -14.47 22.87 -33.88
CA ASN A 2 -14.48 23.86 -32.80
C ASN A 2 -13.74 23.22 -31.63
N GLN A 3 -12.61 23.82 -31.24
CA GLN A 3 -11.90 23.41 -30.03
C GLN A 3 -12.83 23.66 -28.86
N THR A 4 -13.06 22.64 -28.05
CA THR A 4 -13.78 22.76 -26.78
C THR A 4 -12.97 23.71 -25.90
N GLU A 5 -13.48 24.92 -25.71
CA GLU A 5 -13.02 25.82 -24.66
C GLU A 5 -13.40 25.15 -23.34
N ASN A 6 -12.52 24.29 -22.84
CA ASN A 6 -12.73 23.61 -21.58
C ASN A 6 -12.79 24.68 -20.47
N ASP A 7 -13.79 24.58 -19.60
CA ASP A 7 -13.96 25.48 -18.47
C ASP A 7 -12.64 25.52 -17.65
N PRO A 8 -12.11 26.71 -17.30
CA PRO A 8 -10.92 26.82 -16.46
C PRO A 8 -10.99 25.95 -15.19
N GLU A 9 -12.17 25.73 -14.60
CA GLU A 9 -12.33 24.83 -13.45
C GLU A 9 -12.05 23.36 -13.80
N GLU A 10 -12.57 22.86 -14.93
CA GLU A 10 -12.33 21.49 -15.39
C GLU A 10 -10.84 21.25 -15.67
N VAL A 11 -10.18 22.23 -16.28
CA VAL A 11 -8.73 22.18 -16.53
C VAL A 11 -7.95 22.12 -15.21
N GLN A 12 -8.33 22.90 -14.20
CA GLN A 12 -7.66 22.85 -12.89
C GLN A 12 -7.81 21.47 -12.22
N VAL A 13 -9.00 20.87 -12.29
CA VAL A 13 -9.24 19.51 -11.76
C VAL A 13 -8.37 18.49 -12.47
N GLN A 14 -8.30 18.52 -13.81
CA GLN A 14 -7.46 17.60 -14.58
C GLN A 14 -5.98 17.76 -14.25
N VAL A 15 -5.48 18.99 -14.16
CA VAL A 15 -4.08 19.29 -13.81
C VAL A 15 -3.76 18.85 -12.38
N HIS A 16 -4.69 19.00 -11.44
CA HIS A 16 -4.55 18.53 -10.07
C HIS A 16 -4.39 17.01 -10.02
N TRP A 17 -5.29 16.27 -10.69
CA TRP A 17 -5.20 14.80 -10.78
C TRP A 17 -3.90 14.34 -11.45
N LEU A 18 -3.47 14.98 -12.54
CA LEU A 18 -2.19 14.67 -13.17
C LEU A 18 -1.01 14.87 -12.23
N ARG A 19 -1.00 15.97 -11.48
CA ARG A 19 0.09 16.28 -10.54
C ARG A 19 0.13 15.27 -9.40
N GLU A 20 -1.02 14.87 -8.88
CA GLU A 20 -1.10 13.90 -7.77
C GLU A 20 -0.78 12.49 -8.23
N PHE A 21 -1.23 12.11 -9.42
CA PHE A 21 -0.85 10.86 -10.08
C PHE A 21 0.67 10.81 -10.30
N HIS A 22 1.27 11.86 -10.87
CA HIS A 22 2.72 11.92 -11.06
C HIS A 22 3.49 11.85 -9.74
N ARG A 23 3.04 12.58 -8.71
CA ARG A 23 3.67 12.53 -7.38
C ARG A 23 3.68 11.09 -6.82
N SER A 24 2.55 10.40 -6.92
CA SER A 24 2.39 9.03 -6.45
C SER A 24 3.23 8.04 -7.28
N ALA A 25 3.22 8.19 -8.61
CA ALA A 25 3.97 7.34 -9.52
C ALA A 25 5.49 7.49 -9.32
N ILE A 26 5.98 8.72 -9.14
CA ILE A 26 7.40 8.99 -8.89
C ILE A 26 7.83 8.33 -7.58
N GLY A 27 7.06 8.49 -6.50
CA GLY A 27 7.35 7.85 -5.21
C GLY A 27 7.43 6.32 -5.32
N MET A 28 6.48 5.71 -6.04
CA MET A 28 6.45 4.27 -6.29
C MET A 28 7.67 3.79 -7.08
N CYS A 29 8.02 4.49 -8.16
CA CYS A 29 9.19 4.17 -8.98
C CYS A 29 10.49 4.25 -8.19
N ILE A 30 10.64 5.26 -7.33
CA ILE A 30 11.82 5.40 -6.46
C ILE A 30 11.90 4.22 -5.47
N ASN A 31 10.82 3.91 -4.78
CA ASN A 31 10.79 2.81 -3.81
C ASN A 31 11.13 1.46 -4.46
N PHE A 32 10.49 1.13 -5.59
CA PHE A 32 10.81 -0.09 -6.31
C PHE A 32 12.23 -0.08 -6.85
N GLY A 33 12.72 1.05 -7.38
CA GLY A 33 14.10 1.17 -7.85
C GLY A 33 15.12 0.85 -6.75
N ILE A 34 14.94 1.42 -5.57
CA ILE A 34 15.80 1.17 -4.41
C ILE A 34 15.72 -0.29 -3.97
N ALA A 35 14.51 -0.85 -3.85
CA ALA A 35 14.31 -2.23 -3.43
C ALA A 35 14.97 -3.24 -4.40
N HIS A 36 14.82 -3.03 -5.71
CA HIS A 36 15.46 -3.90 -6.72
C HIS A 36 16.97 -3.75 -6.73
N PHE A 37 17.50 -2.54 -6.54
CA PHE A 37 18.95 -2.33 -6.42
C PHE A 37 19.55 -3.11 -5.25
N PHE A 38 18.96 -3.02 -4.05
CA PHE A 38 19.40 -3.82 -2.91
C PHE A 38 19.16 -5.33 -3.11
N GLY A 39 18.08 -5.72 -3.79
CA GLY A 39 17.82 -7.10 -4.18
C GLY A 39 18.92 -7.69 -5.07
N LEU A 40 19.40 -6.92 -6.06
CA LEU A 40 20.52 -7.34 -6.91
C LEU A 40 21.82 -7.50 -6.13
N ILE A 41 22.12 -6.58 -5.20
CA ILE A 41 23.28 -6.72 -4.31
C ILE A 41 23.15 -7.99 -3.46
N GLY A 42 21.97 -8.24 -2.89
CA GLY A 42 21.67 -9.44 -2.13
C GLY A 42 21.90 -10.71 -2.96
N LEU A 43 21.44 -10.76 -4.21
CA LEU A 43 21.65 -11.88 -5.12
C LEU A 43 23.14 -12.13 -5.40
N VAL A 44 23.93 -11.07 -5.62
CA VAL A 44 25.38 -11.20 -5.80
C VAL A 44 26.05 -11.76 -4.54
N LEU A 45 25.65 -11.29 -3.35
CA LEU A 45 26.19 -11.80 -2.08
C LEU A 45 25.84 -13.28 -1.84
N ILE A 46 24.63 -13.69 -2.21
CA ILE A 46 24.19 -15.10 -2.16
C ILE A 46 25.02 -15.94 -3.13
N ALA A 47 25.20 -15.47 -4.38
CA ALA A 47 25.99 -16.18 -5.39
C ALA A 47 27.47 -16.33 -5.00
N GLN A 48 28.01 -15.37 -4.25
CA GLN A 48 29.37 -15.44 -3.68
C GLN A 48 29.48 -16.35 -2.45
N GLY A 49 28.37 -16.96 -1.98
CA GLY A 49 28.37 -17.80 -0.77
C GLY A 49 28.60 -17.03 0.52
N ARG A 50 28.43 -15.70 0.52
CA ARG A 50 28.72 -14.82 1.68
C ARG A 50 27.53 -14.63 2.61
N VAL A 51 26.44 -15.37 2.39
CA VAL A 51 25.18 -15.26 3.12
C VAL A 51 24.85 -16.59 3.78
N MET A 52 24.50 -16.55 5.07
CA MET A 52 24.07 -17.74 5.80
C MET A 52 22.68 -18.18 5.36
N THR A 53 22.41 -19.48 5.35
CA THR A 53 21.09 -20.04 5.06
C THR A 53 20.00 -19.51 6.01
N SER A 54 20.35 -19.24 7.28
CA SER A 54 19.44 -18.61 8.24
C SER A 54 18.96 -17.23 7.79
N THR A 55 19.85 -16.41 7.21
CA THR A 55 19.51 -15.11 6.64
C THR A 55 18.56 -15.23 5.45
N MET A 56 18.74 -16.26 4.61
CA MET A 56 17.84 -16.51 3.48
C MET A 56 16.44 -16.92 3.94
N ILE A 57 16.35 -17.81 4.93
CA ILE A 57 15.06 -18.21 5.52
C ILE A 57 14.38 -17.00 6.16
N PHE A 58 15.13 -16.19 6.91
CA PHE A 58 14.61 -14.97 7.52
C PHE A 58 14.07 -13.97 6.48
N ALA A 59 14.82 -13.74 5.39
CA ALA A 59 14.38 -12.88 4.29
C ALA A 59 13.10 -13.40 3.62
N TYR A 60 13.00 -14.72 3.41
CA TYR A 60 11.80 -15.36 2.87
C TYR A 60 10.58 -15.15 3.77
N VAL A 61 10.72 -15.39 5.08
CA VAL A 61 9.63 -15.19 6.06
C VAL A 61 9.18 -13.72 6.10
N LEU A 62 10.11 -12.77 6.07
CA LEU A 62 9.76 -11.36 5.99
C LEU A 62 9.02 -11.00 4.69
N ALA A 63 9.42 -11.58 3.56
CA ALA A 63 8.76 -11.36 2.28
C ALA A 63 7.31 -11.87 2.28
N GLU A 64 7.05 -13.03 2.89
CA GLU A 64 5.70 -13.58 3.04
C GLU A 64 4.84 -12.68 3.94
N PHE A 65 5.36 -12.21 5.07
CA PHE A 65 4.64 -11.26 5.92
C PHE A 65 4.30 -9.96 5.18
N ALA A 66 5.25 -9.40 4.43
CA ALA A 66 5.00 -8.24 3.58
C ALA A 66 3.87 -8.52 2.57
N SER A 67 3.91 -9.65 1.87
CA SER A 67 2.88 -10.08 0.92
C SER A 67 1.49 -10.23 1.55
N TYR A 68 1.39 -10.80 2.75
CA TYR A 68 0.12 -10.94 3.47
C TYR A 68 -0.50 -9.60 3.85
N SER A 69 0.32 -8.62 4.24
CA SER A 69 -0.21 -7.28 4.56
C SER A 69 -0.92 -6.62 3.37
N ILE A 70 -0.37 -6.77 2.16
CA ILE A 70 -0.95 -6.18 0.96
C ILE A 70 -2.16 -6.99 0.51
N THR A 71 -2.03 -8.30 0.41
CA THR A 71 -3.08 -9.17 -0.15
C THR A 71 -4.24 -9.40 0.80
N ILE A 72 -3.98 -9.67 2.08
CA ILE A 72 -5.01 -9.93 3.09
C ILE A 72 -5.47 -8.59 3.70
N GLY A 73 -4.54 -7.68 4.00
CA GLY A 73 -4.85 -6.37 4.57
C GLY A 73 -5.41 -5.40 3.53
N CYS A 74 -4.55 -4.73 2.78
CA CYS A 74 -4.94 -3.66 1.86
C CYS A 74 -5.99 -4.09 0.83
N HIS A 75 -5.81 -5.26 0.21
CA HIS A 75 -6.71 -5.74 -0.83
C HIS A 75 -8.00 -6.36 -0.27
N ARG A 76 -7.91 -7.45 0.52
CA ARG A 76 -9.12 -8.18 0.95
C ARG A 76 -9.88 -7.52 2.09
N LEU A 77 -9.17 -7.01 3.10
CA LEU A 77 -9.79 -6.45 4.30
C LEU A 77 -10.20 -4.98 4.09
N PHE A 78 -9.27 -4.13 3.63
CA PHE A 78 -9.52 -2.69 3.54
C PHE A 78 -10.21 -2.26 2.24
N ALA A 79 -9.76 -2.73 1.07
CA ALA A 79 -10.37 -2.34 -0.20
C ALA A 79 -11.69 -3.09 -0.49
N HIS A 80 -11.75 -4.39 -0.21
CA HIS A 80 -12.90 -5.22 -0.58
C HIS A 80 -13.81 -5.66 0.57
N ARG A 81 -13.40 -5.49 1.84
CA ARG A 81 -14.15 -5.92 3.04
C ARG A 81 -14.74 -7.34 2.93
N THR A 82 -13.97 -8.26 2.37
CA THR A 82 -14.43 -9.65 2.09
C THR A 82 -14.70 -10.47 3.35
N PHE A 83 -14.17 -10.06 4.51
CA PHE A 83 -14.40 -10.66 5.81
C PHE A 83 -14.24 -9.63 6.93
N LYS A 84 -14.82 -9.91 8.11
CA LYS A 84 -14.60 -9.12 9.33
C LYS A 84 -13.35 -9.64 10.05
N ALA A 85 -12.41 -8.74 10.34
CA ALA A 85 -11.18 -9.08 11.06
C ALA A 85 -11.30 -8.76 12.54
N THR A 86 -10.73 -9.64 13.39
CA THR A 86 -10.60 -9.36 14.82
C THR A 86 -9.48 -8.35 15.07
N ARG A 87 -9.53 -7.63 16.21
CA ARG A 87 -8.47 -6.68 16.64
C ARG A 87 -7.03 -7.22 16.54
N PRO A 88 -6.71 -8.45 17.01
CA PRO A 88 -5.35 -8.97 16.89
C PRO A 88 -4.91 -9.17 15.44
N LEU A 89 -5.83 -9.58 14.55
CA LEU A 89 -5.52 -9.75 13.13
C LEU A 89 -5.21 -8.41 12.45
N ILE A 90 -5.95 -7.35 12.79
CA ILE A 90 -5.70 -6.00 12.27
C ILE A 90 -4.31 -5.52 12.72
N ASN A 91 -3.98 -5.67 14.00
CA ASN A 91 -2.66 -5.28 14.53
C ASN A 91 -1.52 -6.08 13.89
N PHE A 92 -1.73 -7.39 13.68
CA PHE A 92 -0.77 -8.23 12.97
C PHE A 92 -0.53 -7.73 11.54
N LEU A 93 -1.61 -7.50 10.78
CA LEU A 93 -1.53 -6.98 9.41
C LEU A 93 -0.90 -5.58 9.36
N ALA A 94 -1.13 -4.75 10.39
CA ALA A 94 -0.51 -3.44 10.52
C ALA A 94 1.01 -3.52 10.66
N VAL A 95 1.51 -4.44 11.49
CA VAL A 95 2.96 -4.71 11.62
C VAL A 95 3.51 -5.29 10.33
N CYS A 96 2.81 -6.22 9.70
CA CYS A 96 3.21 -6.76 8.39
C CYS A 96 3.29 -5.67 7.31
N ASN A 97 2.40 -4.67 7.35
CA ASN A 97 2.38 -3.56 6.40
C ASN A 97 3.61 -2.65 6.52
N PHE A 98 4.16 -2.51 7.73
CA PHE A 98 5.44 -1.83 7.93
C PHE A 98 6.58 -2.50 7.16
N PHE A 99 6.61 -3.84 7.14
CA PHE A 99 7.61 -4.59 6.37
C PHE A 99 7.40 -4.51 4.85
N ALA A 100 6.16 -4.33 4.38
CA ALA A 100 5.88 -4.17 2.96
C ALA A 100 6.36 -2.82 2.41
N GLY A 101 6.23 -1.74 3.20
CA GLY A 101 6.79 -0.42 2.85
C GLY A 101 6.22 0.24 1.58
N GLN A 102 5.06 -0.21 1.08
CA GLN A 102 4.45 0.30 -0.16
C GLN A 102 3.42 1.40 0.09
N HIS A 103 2.50 1.17 1.03
CA HIS A 103 1.42 2.09 1.35
C HIS A 103 1.23 2.18 2.85
N SER A 104 0.73 3.32 3.33
CA SER A 104 0.29 3.42 4.73
C SER A 104 -1.05 2.71 4.89
N ILE A 105 -1.33 2.21 6.10
CA ILE A 105 -2.64 1.61 6.42
C ILE A 105 -3.77 2.62 6.17
N TRP A 106 -3.53 3.90 6.45
CA TRP A 106 -4.46 4.99 6.16
C TRP A 106 -4.81 5.10 4.68
N GLN A 107 -3.81 4.97 3.80
CA GLN A 107 -4.02 4.99 2.35
C GLN A 107 -4.80 3.75 1.89
N CYS A 108 -4.54 2.58 2.49
CA CYS A 108 -5.33 1.38 2.20
C CYS A 108 -6.77 1.50 2.71
N LEU A 109 -7.00 2.18 3.84
CA LEU A 109 -8.33 2.42 4.39
C LEU A 109 -9.10 3.47 3.58
N SER A 110 -8.42 4.51 3.07
CA SER A 110 -9.07 5.55 2.26
C SER A 110 -9.56 5.04 0.91
N LEU A 111 -8.99 3.94 0.38
CA LEU A 111 -9.54 3.24 -0.80
C LEU A 111 -10.96 2.70 -0.57
N CYS A 112 -11.38 2.51 0.68
CA CYS A 112 -12.77 2.20 1.00
C CYS A 112 -13.66 3.45 0.95
N SER A 113 -13.13 4.61 1.37
CA SER A 113 -13.89 5.86 1.52
C SER A 113 -14.20 6.55 0.19
N THR A 114 -13.52 6.22 -0.91
CA THR A 114 -13.85 6.77 -2.23
C THR A 114 -15.23 6.32 -2.77
N LYS A 115 -15.89 5.35 -2.12
CA LYS A 115 -17.32 5.06 -2.39
C LYS A 115 -18.29 5.90 -1.57
N ASP A 116 -17.84 6.51 -0.47
CA ASP A 116 -18.65 7.33 0.45
C ASP A 116 -17.80 8.54 0.91
N ILE A 117 -17.70 9.55 0.04
CA ILE A 117 -16.81 10.73 0.15
C ILE A 117 -17.12 11.69 1.33
N THR A 118 -18.02 11.35 2.25
CA THR A 118 -18.53 12.32 3.25
C THR A 118 -18.16 12.08 4.71
N LEU A 119 -17.39 11.04 5.06
CA LEU A 119 -17.10 10.79 6.48
C LEU A 119 -15.62 10.93 6.85
N PRO A 120 -15.25 11.86 7.74
CA PRO A 120 -13.96 11.82 8.39
C PRO A 120 -13.90 10.53 9.22
N LEU A 121 -12.89 9.70 8.97
CA LEU A 121 -12.62 8.48 9.71
C LEU A 121 -12.30 8.84 11.17
N THR A 122 -13.35 9.02 11.96
CA THR A 122 -13.27 9.06 13.41
C THR A 122 -13.08 7.63 13.91
N CYS A 123 -12.48 7.51 15.08
CA CYS A 123 -12.15 6.26 15.79
C CYS A 123 -13.29 5.20 15.81
N GLY A 124 -14.55 5.60 15.55
CA GLY A 124 -15.73 4.74 15.57
C GLY A 124 -15.91 3.78 14.37
N GLU A 125 -15.37 4.05 13.18
CA GLU A 125 -15.53 3.11 12.03
C GLU A 125 -14.61 1.88 12.12
N ILE A 126 -13.47 2.02 12.82
CA ILE A 126 -12.65 0.88 13.21
C ILE A 126 -13.41 0.04 14.25
N ASP A 127 -14.16 0.67 15.14
CA ASP A 127 -14.98 0.00 16.15
C ASP A 127 -16.17 -0.77 15.52
N LEU A 128 -16.74 -0.26 14.43
CA LEU A 128 -17.82 -0.91 13.66
C LEU A 128 -17.34 -2.12 12.82
N MET A 129 -16.03 -2.22 12.56
CA MET A 129 -15.40 -3.47 12.09
C MET A 129 -15.15 -4.47 13.21
N ILE A 130 -14.98 -4.00 14.45
CA ILE A 130 -14.53 -4.79 15.61
C ILE A 130 -15.72 -5.33 16.43
N HIS A 131 -16.83 -4.61 16.51
CA HIS A 131 -18.04 -5.01 17.23
C HIS A 131 -19.28 -4.91 16.31
N PRO A 132 -20.13 -5.96 16.24
CA PRO A 132 -21.39 -5.95 15.49
C PRO A 132 -22.43 -5.00 16.08
#